data_AF-A0A8K0UQ08-F1
#
_entry.id   AF-A0A8K0UQ08-F1
#
_cell.length_a   1.000
_cell.length_b   1.000
_cell.length_c   1.000
_cell.angle_alpha   90.00
_cell.angle_beta   90.00
_cell.angle_gamma   90.00
#
_symmetry.space_group_name_H-M   'P 1'
#
loop_
_entity.id
_entity.type
_entity.pdbx_description
1 polymer ?
#
loop_
_entity_poly.entity_id
_entity_poly.type
_entity_poly.pdbx_seq_one_letter_code
_entity_poly.pdbx_strand_id
1 'polypeptide(L)'
;MSNDVHKIHPNVHPDSQFHPGEHSAVPHPPPQDHHRAGDNKPFPDTGWRGRPEIPSVNGGDGEEDFLHKPPYNWKSEGGLFKPKYMSECWCGNLAFEFHGDPVDAKHCHCRQCQHLHGAPFQWAVIFPKTSVRLIRNENNSLHFFSTEKRTGEHYVPCKVSCDVCRSPIFDEGRNTVLAYPGSFKFKDGKVPLDFQPTAHIFYKERVMEVPDGIPKWSGHKGHSELMQELSDDHAKMPKYKGKAAPESETDVSPEKLNGLNDA
;
A
#
# COMPACT_ATOMS: atom_id res chain seq x y z
N MET A 1 -23.99 14.40 -32.97
CA MET A 1 -24.23 14.23 -31.53
C MET A 1 -23.49 12.97 -31.13
N SER A 2 -22.29 13.12 -30.55
CA SER A 2 -21.43 11.99 -30.17
C SER A 2 -21.95 11.43 -28.86
N ASN A 3 -22.29 10.14 -28.84
CA ASN A 3 -22.56 9.40 -27.62
C ASN A 3 -21.24 9.28 -26.85
N ASP A 4 -20.96 10.26 -25.97
CA ASP A 4 -19.98 10.12 -24.90
C ASP A 4 -20.51 9.09 -23.90
N VAL A 5 -20.32 7.81 -24.23
CA VAL A 5 -20.47 6.71 -23.28
C VAL A 5 -19.42 6.93 -22.20
N HIS A 6 -19.90 7.08 -20.97
CA HIS A 6 -19.15 7.44 -19.77
C HIS A 6 -17.73 6.88 -19.74
N LYS A 7 -16.73 7.69 -20.12
CA LYS A 7 -15.33 7.37 -19.86
C LYS A 7 -15.10 7.57 -18.38
N ILE A 8 -15.04 6.48 -17.62
CA ILE A 8 -14.39 6.49 -16.31
C ILE A 8 -12.99 7.05 -16.55
N HIS A 9 -12.73 8.24 -16.02
CA HIS A 9 -11.38 8.77 -15.96
C HIS A 9 -10.70 8.08 -14.77
N PRO A 10 -9.76 7.14 -15.01
CA PRO A 10 -9.04 6.50 -13.93
C PRO A 10 -8.39 7.58 -13.04
N ASN A 11 -8.43 7.39 -11.72
CA ASN A 11 -7.73 8.27 -10.78
C ASN A 11 -6.25 7.87 -10.73
N VAL A 12 -5.56 8.06 -11.84
CA VAL A 12 -4.18 7.63 -12.09
C VAL A 12 -3.26 8.83 -12.15
N HIS A 13 -1.97 8.60 -11.88
CA HIS A 13 -0.98 9.66 -11.88
C HIS A 13 -0.98 10.41 -13.24
N PRO A 14 -0.99 11.75 -13.26
CA PRO A 14 -1.14 12.54 -14.49
C PRO A 14 -0.09 12.25 -15.56
N ASP A 15 1.10 11.82 -15.14
CA ASP A 15 2.25 11.60 -16.01
C ASP A 15 2.42 10.13 -16.46
N SER A 16 1.50 9.23 -16.10
CA SER A 16 1.57 7.82 -16.51
C SER A 16 1.07 7.61 -17.94
N GLN A 17 1.70 6.71 -18.69
CA GLN A 17 1.09 6.13 -19.90
C GLN A 17 -0.02 5.16 -19.50
N PHE A 18 -0.99 4.82 -20.37
CA PHE A 18 -2.13 3.95 -20.01
C PHE A 18 -2.42 2.88 -21.06
N HIS A 19 -2.85 1.69 -20.63
CA HIS A 19 -3.53 0.72 -21.49
C HIS A 19 -4.59 -0.11 -20.72
N PRO A 20 -5.56 -0.75 -21.42
CA PRO A 20 -6.47 -1.74 -20.82
C PRO A 20 -5.79 -3.09 -20.64
N GLY A 21 -5.86 -3.70 -19.46
CA GLY A 21 -5.19 -4.96 -19.12
C GLY A 21 -6.13 -6.17 -19.16
N GLU A 22 -5.59 -7.39 -19.14
CA GLU A 22 -6.38 -8.64 -19.15
C GLU A 22 -7.38 -8.72 -17.97
N HIS A 23 -6.99 -8.21 -16.81
CA HIS A 23 -7.77 -8.30 -15.56
C HIS A 23 -8.49 -6.98 -15.18
N SER A 24 -8.44 -5.97 -16.06
CA SER A 24 -9.13 -4.70 -15.86
C SER A 24 -9.37 -3.96 -17.18
N ALA A 25 -10.62 -3.57 -17.40
CA ALA A 25 -11.04 -2.70 -18.49
C ALA A 25 -10.75 -1.20 -18.23
N VAL A 26 -10.41 -0.82 -16.99
CA VAL A 26 -10.04 0.56 -16.63
C VAL A 26 -8.64 0.83 -17.17
N PRO A 27 -8.38 1.91 -17.94
CA PRO A 27 -7.04 2.24 -18.38
C PRO A 27 -6.14 2.47 -17.16
N HIS A 28 -5.05 1.74 -17.08
CA HIS A 28 -4.11 1.87 -15.97
C HIS A 28 -2.68 1.92 -16.50
N PRO A 29 -1.74 2.44 -15.69
CA PRO A 29 -0.34 2.42 -16.05
C PRO A 29 0.05 0.99 -16.43
N PRO A 30 0.76 0.80 -17.55
CA PRO A 30 1.00 -0.51 -18.09
C PRO A 30 1.39 -1.56 -17.05
N PRO A 31 0.78 -2.78 -17.05
CA PRO A 31 1.28 -3.98 -16.37
C PRO A 31 1.95 -4.96 -17.34
N GLN A 32 3.01 -4.57 -18.04
CA GLN A 32 4.01 -5.60 -18.39
C GLN A 32 4.91 -5.93 -17.19
N ASP A 33 4.72 -5.33 -16.01
CA ASP A 33 5.38 -4.12 -15.46
C ASP A 33 5.01 -4.02 -13.96
N HIS A 34 3.85 -4.57 -13.54
CA HIS A 34 3.51 -4.79 -12.12
C HIS A 34 4.19 -6.06 -11.59
N HIS A 35 5.50 -6.18 -11.78
CA HIS A 35 6.42 -7.27 -11.41
C HIS A 35 5.77 -8.66 -11.18
N ARG A 36 6.02 -9.58 -12.13
CA ARG A 36 6.28 -11.00 -11.80
C ARG A 36 7.32 -11.02 -10.66
N ALA A 37 7.29 -12.03 -9.80
CA ALA A 37 8.13 -12.16 -8.59
C ALA A 37 9.68 -12.04 -8.76
N GLY A 38 10.21 -11.71 -9.94
CA GLY A 38 11.63 -11.75 -10.30
C GLY A 38 12.40 -10.41 -10.34
N ASP A 39 11.74 -9.26 -10.50
CA ASP A 39 12.44 -7.97 -10.64
C ASP A 39 12.51 -7.19 -9.32
N ASN A 40 13.11 -7.80 -8.30
CA ASN A 40 13.32 -7.10 -7.04
C ASN A 40 14.39 -6.03 -7.23
N LYS A 41 14.02 -4.74 -7.06
CA LYS A 41 15.01 -3.66 -6.94
C LYS A 41 15.99 -4.04 -5.81
N PRO A 42 17.31 -4.13 -6.07
CA PRO A 42 18.27 -4.53 -5.04
C PRO A 42 18.28 -3.52 -3.90
N PHE A 43 18.54 -3.98 -2.67
CA PHE A 43 18.70 -3.08 -1.53
C PHE A 43 19.98 -2.27 -1.75
N PRO A 44 19.91 -0.92 -1.71
CA PRO A 44 21.09 -0.09 -1.91
C PRO A 44 22.05 -0.24 -0.72
N ASP A 45 23.36 -0.14 -0.97
CA ASP A 45 24.34 0.03 0.11
C ASP A 45 24.22 1.46 0.66
N THR A 46 23.70 1.56 1.88
CA THR A 46 23.52 2.84 2.56
C THR A 46 24.64 3.14 3.57
N GLY A 47 25.70 2.34 3.59
CA GLY A 47 26.81 2.48 4.55
C GLY A 47 26.48 1.97 5.95
N TRP A 48 25.42 1.17 6.11
CA TRP A 48 25.16 0.46 7.36
C TRP A 48 26.15 -0.72 7.49
N ARG A 49 26.80 -0.83 8.65
CA ARG A 49 27.76 -1.92 8.97
C ARG A 49 27.54 -2.53 10.36
N GLY A 50 26.46 -2.16 11.04
CA GLY A 50 26.15 -2.69 12.36
C GLY A 50 25.64 -4.13 12.32
N ARG A 51 25.51 -4.74 13.50
CA ARG A 51 24.96 -6.09 13.67
C ARG A 51 23.67 -6.05 14.49
N PRO A 52 22.64 -6.83 14.11
CA PRO A 52 22.55 -7.62 12.87
C PRO A 52 22.51 -6.74 11.61
N GLU A 53 22.83 -7.31 10.45
CA GLU A 53 22.85 -6.58 9.15
C GLU A 53 21.49 -5.96 8.83
N ILE A 54 20.42 -6.69 9.16
CA ILE A 54 19.04 -6.18 9.19
C ILE A 54 18.61 -6.14 10.66
N PRO A 55 18.51 -4.94 11.27
CA PRO A 55 18.00 -4.79 12.63
C PRO A 55 16.64 -5.45 12.79
N SER A 56 16.40 -6.02 13.96
CA SER A 56 15.13 -6.60 14.43
C SER A 56 14.54 -7.68 13.53
N VAL A 57 15.37 -8.32 12.70
CA VAL A 57 14.93 -9.37 11.76
C VAL A 57 14.26 -10.54 12.47
N ASN A 58 14.69 -10.85 13.69
CA ASN A 58 14.14 -11.93 14.51
C ASN A 58 12.86 -11.54 15.26
N GLY A 59 12.42 -10.27 15.20
CA GLY A 59 11.37 -9.77 16.10
C GLY A 59 11.83 -9.71 17.55
N GLY A 60 10.87 -9.56 18.46
CA GLY A 60 11.16 -9.49 19.90
C GLY A 60 11.44 -8.09 20.42
N ASP A 61 11.51 -8.01 21.74
CA ASP A 61 12.01 -6.90 22.56
C ASP A 61 13.50 -7.06 22.93
N GLY A 62 14.10 -8.20 22.59
CA GLY A 62 15.46 -8.56 22.98
C GLY A 62 16.58 -7.89 22.19
N GLU A 63 16.27 -7.05 21.20
CA GLU A 63 17.31 -6.28 20.52
C GLU A 63 17.70 -5.05 21.32
N GLU A 64 18.84 -5.17 21.99
CA GLU A 64 19.46 -4.03 22.67
C GLU A 64 19.71 -2.88 21.70
N ASP A 65 19.43 -1.68 22.18
CA ASP A 65 19.77 -0.43 21.52
C ASP A 65 19.14 -0.26 20.12
N PHE A 66 17.97 -0.84 19.89
CA PHE A 66 17.29 -0.78 18.59
C PHE A 66 17.09 0.66 18.08
N LEU A 67 16.90 1.63 18.98
CA LEU A 67 16.76 3.05 18.64
C LEU A 67 18.01 3.65 17.99
N HIS A 68 19.19 3.06 18.18
CA HIS A 68 20.43 3.49 17.54
C HIS A 68 20.79 2.66 16.29
N LYS A 69 19.80 1.98 15.72
CA LYS A 69 19.91 1.13 14.53
C LYS A 69 18.83 1.52 13.50
N PRO A 70 19.00 1.17 12.21
CA PRO A 70 17.96 1.37 11.23
C PRO A 70 16.62 0.72 11.63
N PRO A 71 15.46 1.39 11.45
CA PRO A 71 15.24 2.64 10.71
C PRO A 71 15.34 3.93 11.55
N TYR A 72 15.91 3.87 12.76
CA TYR A 72 15.93 4.97 13.73
C TYR A 72 17.21 5.80 13.64
N ASN A 73 17.94 6.00 14.73
CA ASN A 73 19.10 6.88 14.79
C ASN A 73 20.39 6.14 14.47
N TRP A 74 20.89 6.22 13.25
CA TRP A 74 22.14 5.55 12.87
C TRP A 74 22.98 6.39 11.90
N LYS A 75 24.27 6.05 11.79
CA LYS A 75 25.23 6.76 10.95
C LYS A 75 25.65 5.91 9.76
N SER A 76 25.68 6.55 8.60
CA SER A 76 26.17 5.97 7.35
C SER A 76 27.69 6.08 7.26
N GLU A 77 28.36 4.97 7.01
CA GLU A 77 29.77 4.95 6.64
C GLU A 77 29.98 5.52 5.22
N GLY A 78 31.06 6.27 5.03
CA GLY A 78 31.43 6.81 3.70
C GLY A 78 30.46 7.84 3.12
N GLY A 79 29.46 8.30 3.89
CA GLY A 79 28.44 9.22 3.41
C GLY A 79 27.57 8.64 2.30
N LEU A 80 27.41 7.31 2.27
CA LEU A 80 26.66 6.57 1.26
C LEU A 80 25.16 6.85 1.34
N PHE A 81 24.63 7.17 2.53
CA PHE A 81 23.23 7.55 2.68
C PHE A 81 22.95 8.93 2.06
N LYS A 82 22.27 8.94 0.90
CA LYS A 82 21.73 10.14 0.25
C LYS A 82 20.21 10.22 0.44
N PRO A 83 19.68 11.14 1.28
CA PRO A 83 18.24 11.29 1.44
C PRO A 83 17.60 11.78 0.14
N LYS A 84 16.59 11.05 -0.35
CA LYS A 84 15.76 11.39 -1.50
C LYS A 84 14.39 11.91 -1.08
N TYR A 85 13.81 11.30 -0.05
CA TYR A 85 12.50 11.66 0.47
C TYR A 85 12.53 11.96 1.97
N MET A 86 11.56 12.76 2.43
CA MET A 86 11.33 13.06 3.84
C MET A 86 9.86 12.78 4.17
N SER A 87 9.60 12.20 5.33
CA SER A 87 8.27 12.17 5.94
C SER A 87 8.26 12.86 7.30
N GLU A 88 7.10 13.38 7.68
CA GLU A 88 6.86 13.91 9.02
C GLU A 88 5.44 13.64 9.49
N CYS A 89 5.26 13.60 10.82
CA CYS A 89 3.92 13.58 11.41
C CYS A 89 3.21 14.93 11.20
N TRP A 90 1.89 14.96 11.40
CA TRP A 90 1.10 16.17 11.17
C TRP A 90 1.53 17.37 12.02
N CYS A 91 1.94 17.16 13.28
CA CYS A 91 2.42 18.25 14.13
C CYS A 91 3.90 18.60 13.91
N GLY A 92 4.62 17.85 13.08
CA GLY A 92 6.04 18.07 12.80
C GLY A 92 7.02 17.50 13.82
N ASN A 93 6.61 17.07 15.02
CA ASN A 93 7.53 16.58 16.07
C ASN A 93 8.36 15.35 15.67
N LEU A 94 7.84 14.51 14.77
CA LEU A 94 8.53 13.36 14.21
C LEU A 94 8.85 13.58 12.74
N ALA A 95 10.08 13.28 12.34
CA ALA A 95 10.45 13.22 10.93
C ALA A 95 11.50 12.14 10.63
N PHE A 96 11.41 11.58 9.43
CA PHE A 96 12.29 10.56 8.90
C PHE A 96 12.77 10.94 7.50
N GLU A 97 13.95 10.44 7.14
CA GLU A 97 14.49 10.53 5.79
C GLU A 97 14.63 9.14 5.16
N PHE A 98 14.46 9.08 3.84
CA PHE A 98 14.49 7.86 3.05
C PHE A 98 15.52 7.98 1.93
N HIS A 99 16.38 6.97 1.81
CA HIS A 99 17.37 6.81 0.75
C HIS A 99 16.79 6.06 -0.44
N GLY A 100 17.08 6.56 -1.64
CA GLY A 100 16.73 5.88 -2.89
C GLY A 100 15.22 5.78 -3.12
N ASP A 101 14.83 4.88 -4.02
CA ASP A 101 13.43 4.64 -4.37
C ASP A 101 12.84 3.45 -3.62
N PRO A 102 11.52 3.46 -3.35
CA PRO A 102 10.87 2.30 -2.77
C PRO A 102 11.02 1.09 -3.70
N VAL A 103 11.13 -0.09 -3.08
CA VAL A 103 11.24 -1.35 -3.81
C VAL A 103 9.88 -1.84 -4.33
N ASP A 104 8.78 -1.40 -3.71
CA ASP A 104 7.41 -1.68 -4.15
C ASP A 104 6.41 -0.78 -3.41
N ALA A 105 5.16 -0.72 -3.86
CA ALA A 105 4.07 -0.02 -3.21
C ALA A 105 2.76 -0.80 -3.33
N LYS A 106 1.90 -0.78 -2.30
CA LYS A 106 0.66 -1.59 -2.25
C LYS A 106 -0.47 -0.89 -1.52
N HIS A 107 -1.69 -1.24 -1.91
CA HIS A 107 -2.90 -1.01 -1.13
C HIS A 107 -3.26 -2.27 -0.33
N CYS A 108 -3.29 -2.20 1.00
CA CYS A 108 -3.69 -3.31 1.86
C CYS A 108 -5.10 -3.14 2.39
N HIS A 109 -5.95 -4.13 2.12
CA HIS A 109 -7.37 -4.13 2.46
C HIS A 109 -7.71 -5.00 3.66
N CYS A 110 -6.72 -5.57 4.37
CA CYS A 110 -7.03 -6.44 5.51
C CYS A 110 -7.71 -5.66 6.64
N ARG A 111 -8.55 -6.34 7.44
CA ARG A 111 -9.27 -5.71 8.56
C ARG A 111 -8.33 -5.01 9.53
N GLN A 112 -7.16 -5.57 9.82
CA GLN A 112 -6.20 -4.93 10.72
C GLN A 112 -5.77 -3.55 10.20
N CYS A 113 -5.42 -3.44 8.92
CA CYS A 113 -5.05 -2.17 8.30
C CYS A 113 -6.22 -1.19 8.29
N GLN A 114 -7.45 -1.66 8.01
CA GLN A 114 -8.64 -0.80 8.05
C GLN A 114 -8.85 -0.18 9.44
N HIS A 115 -8.81 -0.99 10.50
CA HIS A 115 -9.05 -0.52 11.86
C HIS A 115 -7.94 0.41 12.37
N LEU A 116 -6.67 0.05 12.13
CA LEU A 116 -5.53 0.83 12.65
C LEU A 116 -5.38 2.18 11.94
N HIS A 117 -5.77 2.27 10.67
CA HIS A 117 -5.68 3.51 9.90
C HIS A 117 -6.98 4.32 9.91
N GLY A 118 -8.10 3.74 10.36
CA GLY A 118 -9.41 4.36 10.21
C GLY A 118 -9.77 4.65 8.75
N ALA A 119 -9.28 3.82 7.82
CA ALA A 119 -9.37 4.05 6.37
C ALA A 119 -9.86 2.79 5.65
N PRO A 120 -10.47 2.90 4.45
CA PRO A 120 -10.94 1.74 3.68
C PRO A 120 -9.83 0.75 3.31
N PHE A 121 -8.59 1.26 3.18
CA PHE A 121 -7.38 0.50 2.97
C PHE A 121 -6.17 1.34 3.38
N GLN A 122 -5.03 0.67 3.58
CA GLN A 122 -3.74 1.32 3.83
C GLN A 122 -2.94 1.39 2.53
N TRP A 123 -2.34 2.54 2.22
CA TRP A 123 -1.29 2.65 1.21
C TRP A 123 0.09 2.59 1.86
N ALA A 124 0.92 1.64 1.45
CA ALA A 124 2.33 1.55 1.87
C ALA A 124 3.29 1.53 0.69
N VAL A 125 4.41 2.23 0.87
CA VAL A 125 5.62 2.14 0.05
C VAL A 125 6.71 1.43 0.86
N ILE A 126 7.40 0.49 0.23
CA ILE A 126 8.30 -0.43 0.91
C ILE A 126 9.74 0.04 0.71
N PHE A 127 10.46 0.21 1.82
CA PHE A 127 11.88 0.55 1.83
C PHE A 127 12.67 -0.48 2.64
N PRO A 128 13.94 -0.75 2.29
CA PRO A 128 14.87 -1.42 3.18
C PRO A 128 14.99 -0.66 4.51
N LYS A 129 15.15 -1.36 5.65
CA LYS A 129 15.30 -0.69 6.96
C LYS A 129 16.49 0.26 6.96
N THR A 130 17.60 -0.17 6.35
CA THR A 130 18.83 0.60 6.18
C THR A 130 18.68 1.80 5.24
N SER A 131 17.57 1.94 4.53
CA SER A 131 17.24 3.12 3.74
C SER A 131 16.43 4.16 4.50
N VAL A 132 16.16 3.98 5.79
CA VAL A 132 15.34 4.90 6.59
C VAL A 132 16.12 5.35 7.82
N ARG A 133 16.01 6.63 8.19
CA ARG A 133 16.57 7.14 9.46
C ARG A 133 15.66 8.18 10.10
N LEU A 134 15.58 8.15 11.42
CA LEU A 134 14.93 9.17 12.24
C LEU A 134 15.80 10.43 12.26
N ILE A 135 15.21 11.58 11.93
CA ILE A 135 15.92 12.88 11.93
C ILE A 135 15.36 13.86 12.96
N ARG A 136 14.15 13.63 13.47
CA ARG A 136 13.52 14.50 14.47
C ARG A 136 12.61 13.69 15.38
N ASN A 137 12.77 13.86 16.69
CA ASN A 137 11.91 13.27 17.72
C ASN A 137 11.73 14.24 18.89
N GLU A 138 10.95 15.29 18.67
CA GLU A 138 10.67 16.29 19.69
C GLU A 138 9.69 15.73 20.73
N ASN A 139 9.85 16.13 21.99
CA ASN A 139 8.98 15.74 23.10
C ASN A 139 8.81 14.21 23.29
N ASN A 140 9.80 13.41 22.86
CA ASN A 140 9.72 11.95 22.85
C ASN A 140 8.45 11.44 22.14
N SER A 141 8.09 12.09 21.04
CA SER A 141 6.86 11.79 20.30
C SER A 141 6.88 10.44 19.58
N LEU A 142 7.97 9.68 19.59
CA LEU A 142 8.06 8.38 18.91
C LEU A 142 7.28 7.30 19.67
N HIS A 143 6.27 6.73 19.02
CA HIS A 143 5.41 5.71 19.61
C HIS A 143 5.41 4.42 18.78
N PHE A 144 5.35 3.29 19.48
CA PHE A 144 5.29 1.95 18.91
C PHE A 144 4.01 1.24 19.30
N PHE A 145 3.42 0.48 18.39
CA PHE A 145 2.34 -0.46 18.71
C PHE A 145 2.58 -1.81 18.05
N SER A 146 2.81 -2.84 18.86
CA SER A 146 2.94 -4.20 18.36
C SER A 146 1.56 -4.79 18.08
N THR A 147 1.30 -5.18 16.83
CA THR A 147 0.04 -5.86 16.49
C THR A 147 0.03 -7.32 16.97
N GLU A 148 1.21 -7.91 17.18
CA GLU A 148 1.35 -9.27 17.70
C GLU A 148 1.07 -9.33 19.21
N LYS A 149 1.68 -8.40 19.97
CA LYS A 149 1.50 -8.33 21.44
C LYS A 149 0.27 -7.52 21.87
N ARG A 150 -0.26 -6.67 20.98
CA ARG A 150 -1.34 -5.70 21.26
C ARG A 150 -0.99 -4.70 22.37
N THR A 151 0.26 -4.27 22.40
CA THR A 151 0.85 -3.41 23.43
C THR A 151 1.60 -2.23 22.79
N GLY A 152 1.78 -1.15 23.56
CA GLY A 152 2.50 0.05 23.17
C GLY A 152 4.02 -0.09 23.28
N GLU A 153 4.57 -1.18 22.74
CA GLU A 153 6.01 -1.51 22.84
C GLU A 153 6.63 -1.77 21.47
N HIS A 154 7.96 -1.63 21.41
CA HIS A 154 8.73 -2.04 20.24
C HIS A 154 8.85 -3.56 20.21
N TYR A 155 8.03 -4.19 19.37
CA TYR A 155 8.12 -5.60 19.04
C TYR A 155 7.68 -5.76 17.58
N VAL A 156 8.65 -5.97 16.67
CA VAL A 156 8.36 -6.01 15.23
C VAL A 156 7.68 -7.33 14.81
N PRO A 157 6.68 -7.30 13.90
CA PRO A 157 6.19 -6.11 13.20
C PRO A 157 5.38 -5.17 14.09
N CYS A 158 5.73 -3.88 14.06
CA CYS A 158 5.06 -2.85 14.86
C CYS A 158 4.69 -1.63 14.01
N LYS A 159 3.71 -0.86 14.49
CA LYS A 159 3.29 0.42 13.94
C LYS A 159 4.10 1.53 14.57
N VAL A 160 4.65 2.42 13.75
CA VAL A 160 5.34 3.62 14.19
C VAL A 160 4.47 4.84 13.91
N SER A 161 4.21 5.62 14.97
CA SER A 161 3.34 6.80 14.92
C SER A 161 3.84 7.90 15.86
N CYS A 162 3.22 9.06 15.76
CA CYS A 162 3.44 10.17 16.68
C CYS A 162 2.57 10.04 17.93
N ASP A 163 3.15 10.10 19.13
CA ASP A 163 2.43 10.07 20.40
C ASP A 163 1.61 11.35 20.65
N VAL A 164 1.97 12.46 20.00
CA VAL A 164 1.28 13.75 20.15
C VAL A 164 0.08 13.85 19.22
N CYS A 165 0.29 13.81 17.90
CA CYS A 165 -0.80 13.99 16.92
C CYS A 165 -1.40 12.68 16.41
N ARG A 166 -0.89 11.52 16.87
CA ARG A 166 -1.35 10.17 16.47
C ARG A 166 -1.19 9.85 14.98
N SER A 167 -0.54 10.71 14.20
CA SER A 167 -0.30 10.45 12.78
C SER A 167 0.55 9.19 12.60
N PRO A 168 0.09 8.22 11.80
CA PRO A 168 0.86 7.03 11.46
C PRO A 168 1.98 7.42 10.48
N ILE A 169 3.18 6.83 10.63
CA ILE A 169 4.34 7.11 9.78
C ILE A 169 4.72 5.90 8.93
N PHE A 170 4.92 4.73 9.55
CA PHE A 170 5.23 3.48 8.85
C PHE A 170 4.97 2.23 9.72
N ASP A 171 4.92 1.05 9.09
CA ASP A 171 5.17 -0.22 9.80
C ASP A 171 6.65 -0.53 9.78
N GLU A 172 7.22 -0.88 10.92
CA GLU A 172 8.50 -1.56 10.96
C GLU A 172 8.25 -3.06 10.87
N GLY A 173 8.58 -3.65 9.73
CA GLY A 173 8.60 -5.09 9.55
C GLY A 173 9.92 -5.73 10.02
N ARG A 174 9.99 -7.05 9.89
CA ARG A 174 11.23 -7.81 10.15
C ARG A 174 12.34 -7.48 9.15
N ASN A 175 11.99 -7.28 7.88
CA ASN A 175 12.97 -7.07 6.80
C ASN A 175 12.96 -5.65 6.22
N THR A 176 11.82 -4.98 6.26
CA THR A 176 11.58 -3.73 5.54
C THR A 176 10.72 -2.78 6.37
N VAL A 177 10.73 -1.51 5.99
CA VAL A 177 9.80 -0.49 6.44
C VAL A 177 8.68 -0.35 5.40
N LEU A 178 7.43 -0.31 5.84
CA LEU A 178 6.27 0.00 4.99
C LEU A 178 5.79 1.41 5.35
N ALA A 179 6.35 2.43 4.68
CA ALA A 179 6.05 3.82 4.97
C ALA A 179 4.76 4.29 4.29
N TYR A 180 4.05 5.23 4.93
CA TYR A 180 2.76 5.68 4.43
C TYR A 180 2.93 7.00 3.65
N PRO A 181 2.58 7.03 2.35
CA PRO A 181 2.78 8.22 1.51
C PRO A 181 2.13 9.50 2.02
N GLY A 182 1.02 9.41 2.76
CA GLY A 182 0.36 10.57 3.37
C GLY A 182 1.21 11.35 4.39
N SER A 183 2.31 10.76 4.88
CA SER A 183 3.27 11.44 5.77
C SER A 183 4.42 12.15 5.02
N PHE A 184 4.56 11.92 3.71
CA PHE A 184 5.70 12.42 2.93
C PHE A 184 5.53 13.89 2.51
N LYS A 185 6.65 14.61 2.43
CA LYS A 185 6.71 15.98 1.91
C LYS A 185 7.28 15.98 0.50
N PHE A 186 6.40 16.11 -0.48
CA PHE A 186 6.78 16.27 -1.89
C PHE A 186 6.93 17.74 -2.24
N LYS A 187 8.08 18.13 -2.81
CA LYS A 187 8.42 19.55 -3.06
C LYS A 187 7.43 20.26 -3.99
N ASP A 188 6.88 19.54 -4.96
CA ASP A 188 5.90 20.01 -5.94
C ASP A 188 4.47 19.57 -5.60
N GLY A 189 4.25 18.96 -4.44
CA GLY A 189 2.97 18.41 -4.01
C GLY A 189 2.51 17.18 -4.80
N LYS A 190 3.35 16.62 -5.68
CA LYS A 190 3.01 15.45 -6.49
C LYS A 190 3.61 14.18 -5.91
N VAL A 191 2.81 13.12 -5.87
CA VAL A 191 3.30 11.82 -5.42
C VAL A 191 4.11 11.17 -6.56
N PRO A 192 5.40 10.81 -6.36
CA PRO A 192 6.23 10.24 -7.41
C PRO A 192 5.67 8.95 -8.01
N LEU A 193 6.04 8.66 -9.25
CA LEU A 193 5.65 7.41 -9.94
C LEU A 193 6.06 6.16 -9.16
N ASP A 194 7.25 6.14 -8.53
CA ASP A 194 7.71 5.00 -7.72
C ASP A 194 6.83 4.71 -6.49
N PHE A 195 5.98 5.65 -6.08
CA PHE A 195 5.05 5.45 -4.96
C PHE A 195 3.73 4.82 -5.42
N GLN A 196 3.48 4.75 -6.73
CA GLN A 196 2.23 4.20 -7.28
C GLN A 196 2.11 2.70 -6.93
N PRO A 197 0.97 2.28 -6.39
CA PRO A 197 0.79 0.90 -5.96
C PRO A 197 0.79 -0.05 -7.15
N THR A 198 1.47 -1.18 -6.99
CA THR A 198 1.53 -2.26 -8.01
C THR A 198 0.46 -3.32 -7.80
N ALA A 199 -0.23 -3.29 -6.65
CA ALA A 199 -1.27 -4.24 -6.30
C ALA A 199 -2.17 -3.73 -5.16
N HIS A 200 -3.41 -4.21 -5.16
CA HIS A 200 -4.23 -4.33 -3.97
C HIS A 200 -4.05 -5.74 -3.41
N ILE A 201 -3.81 -5.84 -2.11
CA ILE A 201 -3.68 -7.11 -1.39
C ILE A 201 -4.78 -7.24 -0.35
N PHE A 202 -5.17 -8.49 -0.04
CA PHE A 202 -6.28 -8.81 0.84
C PHE A 202 -7.62 -8.21 0.38
N TYR A 203 -7.81 -8.06 -0.93
CA TYR A 203 -8.92 -7.31 -1.53
C TYR A 203 -10.30 -7.94 -1.29
N LYS A 204 -10.36 -9.22 -0.90
CA LYS A 204 -11.60 -9.88 -0.46
C LYS A 204 -12.20 -9.24 0.82
N GLU A 205 -11.40 -8.52 1.60
CA GLU A 205 -11.81 -7.88 2.85
C GLU A 205 -12.21 -6.40 2.68
N ARG A 206 -12.14 -5.88 1.45
CA ARG A 206 -12.46 -4.48 1.12
C ARG A 206 -13.84 -4.07 1.63
N VAL A 207 -13.95 -2.81 2.04
CA VAL A 207 -15.22 -2.19 2.46
C VAL A 207 -15.80 -1.26 1.42
N MET A 208 -15.04 -0.99 0.36
CA MET A 208 -15.47 -0.27 -0.83
C MET A 208 -14.78 -0.84 -2.06
N GLU A 209 -15.45 -0.73 -3.21
CA GLU A 209 -14.84 -1.05 -4.50
C GLU A 209 -13.88 0.04 -4.95
N VAL A 210 -12.75 -0.36 -5.54
CA VAL A 210 -11.72 0.52 -6.09
C VAL A 210 -11.42 0.10 -7.54
N PRO A 211 -12.17 0.65 -8.52
CA PRO A 211 -11.98 0.40 -9.95
C PRO A 211 -10.89 1.32 -10.51
N ASP A 212 -9.62 1.00 -10.26
CA ASP A 212 -8.44 1.82 -10.65
C ASP A 212 -7.48 1.11 -11.62
N GLY A 213 -7.82 -0.12 -12.03
CA GLY A 213 -7.02 -0.95 -12.92
C GLY A 213 -5.74 -1.53 -12.33
N ILE A 214 -5.46 -1.30 -11.06
CA ILE A 214 -4.33 -1.93 -10.37
C ILE A 214 -4.69 -3.40 -10.03
N PRO A 215 -3.80 -4.39 -10.21
CA PRO A 215 -4.09 -5.80 -9.92
C PRO A 215 -4.66 -6.04 -8.51
N LYS A 216 -5.77 -6.80 -8.40
CA LYS A 216 -6.48 -7.04 -7.14
C LYS A 216 -6.26 -8.48 -6.65
N TRP A 217 -5.51 -8.67 -5.57
CA TRP A 217 -5.21 -10.00 -5.00
C TRP A 217 -6.07 -10.30 -3.78
N SER A 218 -6.63 -11.51 -3.69
CA SER A 218 -7.47 -11.93 -2.56
C SER A 218 -6.70 -12.04 -1.24
N GLY A 219 -5.38 -12.22 -1.32
CA GLY A 219 -4.42 -12.19 -0.21
C GLY A 219 -3.13 -11.47 -0.64
N HIS A 220 -1.97 -12.10 -0.46
CA HIS A 220 -0.69 -11.54 -0.90
C HIS A 220 -0.51 -11.57 -2.42
N LYS A 221 0.12 -10.51 -2.96
CA LYS A 221 0.55 -10.42 -4.37
C LYS A 221 1.41 -11.64 -4.74
N GLY A 222 1.08 -12.31 -5.85
CA GLY A 222 1.83 -13.46 -6.36
C GLY A 222 1.61 -14.79 -5.61
N HIS A 223 0.88 -14.77 -4.50
CA HIS A 223 0.68 -15.95 -3.63
C HIS A 223 -0.80 -16.22 -3.31
N SER A 224 -1.72 -15.55 -4.00
CA SER A 224 -3.16 -15.69 -3.81
C SER A 224 -3.88 -15.58 -5.14
N GLU A 225 -5.20 -15.71 -5.13
CA GLU A 225 -6.00 -15.54 -6.33
C GLU A 225 -5.96 -14.08 -6.82
N LEU A 226 -5.66 -13.89 -8.10
CA LEU A 226 -5.83 -12.61 -8.78
C LEU A 226 -7.32 -12.46 -9.16
N MET A 227 -7.98 -11.51 -8.52
CA MET A 227 -9.42 -11.26 -8.65
C MET A 227 -9.68 -10.34 -9.85
N GLN A 228 -10.76 -10.63 -10.57
CA GLN A 228 -11.23 -9.76 -11.64
C GLN A 228 -11.76 -8.43 -11.08
N GLU A 229 -11.33 -7.31 -11.66
CA GLU A 229 -11.88 -6.00 -11.32
C GLU A 229 -13.32 -5.87 -11.86
N LEU A 230 -14.20 -5.24 -11.08
CA LEU A 230 -15.56 -4.95 -11.52
C LEU A 230 -15.50 -3.93 -12.68
N SER A 231 -16.08 -4.29 -13.82
CA SER A 231 -16.29 -3.40 -14.96
C SER A 231 -17.79 -3.11 -15.14
N ASP A 232 -18.09 -1.98 -15.79
CA ASP A 232 -19.47 -1.55 -16.08
C ASP A 232 -20.26 -2.59 -16.89
N ASP A 233 -19.57 -3.39 -17.72
CA ASP A 233 -20.19 -4.38 -18.62
C ASP A 233 -20.48 -5.73 -17.94
N HIS A 234 -19.81 -6.03 -16.81
CA HIS A 234 -19.90 -7.34 -16.15
C HIS A 234 -20.35 -7.28 -14.68
N ALA A 235 -20.43 -6.10 -14.07
CA ALA A 235 -21.04 -5.93 -12.75
C ALA A 235 -21.58 -4.51 -12.54
N LYS A 236 -22.82 -4.40 -12.06
CA LYS A 236 -23.34 -3.15 -11.50
C LYS A 236 -22.44 -2.73 -10.34
N MET A 237 -21.67 -1.66 -10.49
CA MET A 237 -20.98 -1.06 -9.35
C MET A 237 -22.02 -0.77 -8.24
N PRO A 238 -21.78 -1.20 -6.99
CA PRO A 238 -22.68 -0.91 -5.90
C PRO A 238 -22.82 0.61 -5.77
N LYS A 239 -23.98 1.16 -6.13
CA LYS A 239 -24.26 2.58 -5.92
C LYS A 239 -24.42 2.81 -4.43
N TYR A 240 -23.36 3.29 -3.78
CA TYR A 240 -23.32 3.49 -2.32
C TYR A 240 -24.33 4.54 -1.78
N LYS A 241 -25.16 5.17 -2.63
CA LYS A 241 -26.34 6.00 -2.25
C LYS A 241 -27.14 6.53 -3.47
N GLY A 242 -27.52 5.69 -4.42
CA GLY A 242 -28.31 6.14 -5.59
C GLY A 242 -29.34 5.11 -6.03
N LYS A 243 -30.60 5.53 -6.25
CA LYS A 243 -31.65 4.66 -6.80
C LYS A 243 -31.15 4.02 -8.10
N ALA A 244 -31.41 2.72 -8.24
CA ALA A 244 -31.26 2.06 -9.53
C ALA A 244 -32.13 2.80 -10.56
N ALA A 245 -31.58 3.08 -11.74
CA ALA A 245 -32.45 3.33 -12.87
C ALA A 245 -33.24 2.03 -13.12
N PRO A 246 -34.55 2.10 -13.41
CA PRO A 246 -35.33 0.90 -13.68
C PRO A 246 -34.67 0.13 -14.83
N GLU A 247 -34.49 -1.17 -14.61
CA GLU A 247 -33.95 -2.10 -15.59
C GLU A 247 -34.87 -2.09 -16.81
N SER A 248 -34.36 -1.75 -17.99
CA SER A 248 -35.02 -2.18 -19.22
C SER A 248 -34.69 -3.66 -19.39
N GLU A 249 -35.72 -4.49 -19.24
CA GLU A 249 -35.72 -5.91 -19.52
C GLU A 249 -34.97 -6.20 -20.84
N THR A 250 -33.94 -7.04 -20.78
CA THR A 250 -33.50 -7.77 -21.97
C THR A 250 -33.96 -9.21 -21.78
N ASP A 251 -35.05 -9.47 -22.49
CA ASP A 251 -35.72 -10.73 -22.73
C ASP A 251 -34.74 -11.86 -23.05
N VAL A 252 -34.64 -12.85 -22.15
CA VAL A 252 -34.07 -14.16 -22.47
C VAL A 252 -35.24 -15.08 -22.77
N SER A 253 -35.62 -15.10 -24.05
CA SER A 253 -36.72 -15.92 -24.57
C SER A 253 -36.25 -17.37 -24.82
N PRO A 254 -37.18 -18.34 -24.95
CA PRO A 254 -37.13 -19.58 -24.19
C PRO A 254 -36.89 -20.81 -25.06
N GLU A 255 -35.96 -21.69 -24.71
CA GLU A 255 -36.00 -23.08 -25.20
C GLU A 255 -35.35 -24.09 -24.23
N LYS A 256 -36.17 -25.09 -23.88
CA LYS A 256 -35.85 -26.48 -23.50
C LYS A 256 -35.38 -26.74 -22.07
N LEU A 257 -36.36 -26.98 -21.22
CA LEU A 257 -36.39 -28.21 -20.40
C LEU A 257 -37.82 -28.77 -20.40
N ASN A 258 -38.13 -29.52 -21.45
CA ASN A 258 -39.16 -30.55 -21.37
C ASN A 258 -38.61 -31.70 -20.53
N GLY A 259 -39.37 -32.15 -19.55
CA GLY A 259 -39.44 -33.57 -19.22
C GLY A 259 -39.40 -33.93 -17.74
N LEU A 260 -40.54 -34.47 -17.29
CA LEU A 260 -40.76 -35.42 -16.17
C LEU A 260 -41.18 -34.74 -14.85
N ASN A 261 -42.47 -34.42 -14.67
CA ASN A 261 -43.61 -35.27 -14.26
C ASN A 261 -43.49 -35.85 -12.84
N ASP A 262 -44.42 -35.38 -11.99
CA ASP A 262 -45.25 -36.09 -11.01
C ASP A 262 -44.61 -37.15 -10.08
N ALA A 263 -44.34 -36.74 -8.83
CA ALA A 263 -44.85 -37.33 -7.58
C ALA A 263 -44.37 -36.53 -6.37
#